data_AF-A0A235B2C1-F1
#
_entry.id   AF-A0A235B2C1-F1
#
_cell.length_a   1.000
_cell.length_b   1.000
_cell.length_c   1.000
_cell.angle_alpha   90.00
_cell.angle_beta   90.00
_cell.angle_gamma   90.00
#
_symmetry.space_group_name_H-M   'P 1'
#
loop_
_entity.id
_entity.type
_entity.pdbx_description
1 polymer ?
#
loop_
_entity_poly.entity_id
_entity_poly.type
_entity_poly.pdbx_seq_one_letter_code
_entity_poly.pdbx_strand_id
1 'polypeptide(L)'
;MNSKTLLYQEVARAINRTLGRKAVTVERIVRTVEEAKRVRKKEGSLSLVQYLNHLTERMFSPPEVEKLKQSPRKKELSNRMLDLLVKEQVITPREAVMLKKMVR
;
A
#
# COMPACT_ATOMS: atom_id res chain seq x y z
N MET A 1 6.48 -15.18 16.44
CA MET A 1 5.58 -14.65 15.39
C MET A 1 6.39 -13.85 14.39
N ASN A 2 6.24 -14.13 13.09
CA ASN A 2 7.05 -13.53 12.04
C ASN A 2 6.64 -12.05 11.85
N SER A 3 7.54 -11.09 12.10
CA SER A 3 7.24 -9.65 12.08
C SER A 3 6.77 -9.12 10.72
N LYS A 4 6.86 -9.93 9.65
CA LYS A 4 6.22 -9.65 8.36
C LYS A 4 4.72 -9.82 8.41
N THR A 5 4.23 -10.95 8.93
CA THR A 5 2.81 -11.28 9.00
C THR A 5 2.01 -10.24 9.78
N LEU A 6 2.61 -9.67 10.83
CA LEU A 6 2.01 -8.59 11.63
C LEU A 6 1.78 -7.31 10.80
N LEU A 7 2.76 -6.87 10.02
CA LEU A 7 2.62 -5.67 9.16
C LEU A 7 1.50 -5.85 8.12
N TYR A 8 1.43 -7.00 7.45
CA TYR A 8 0.35 -7.28 6.49
C TYR A 8 -1.03 -7.28 7.17
N GLN A 9 -1.13 -7.88 8.36
CA GLN A 9 -2.38 -7.89 9.14
C GLN A 9 -2.79 -6.50 9.61
N GLU A 10 -1.84 -5.64 9.97
CA GLU A 10 -2.10 -4.27 10.37
C GLU A 10 -2.59 -3.42 9.20
N VAL A 11 -1.94 -3.51 8.03
CA VAL A 11 -2.37 -2.79 6.83
C VAL A 11 -3.76 -3.25 6.41
N ALA A 12 -4.04 -4.57 6.38
CA ALA A 12 -5.37 -5.08 6.07
C ALA A 12 -6.43 -4.57 7.04
N ARG A 13 -6.15 -4.61 8.35
CA ARG A 13 -7.08 -4.10 9.39
C ARG A 13 -7.32 -2.60 9.25
N ALA A 14 -6.29 -1.82 8.97
CA ALA A 14 -6.41 -0.37 8.83
C ALA A 14 -7.27 0.03 7.62
N ILE A 15 -7.06 -0.63 6.47
CA ILE A 15 -7.87 -0.42 5.26
C ILE A 15 -9.33 -0.80 5.52
N ASN A 16 -9.57 -2.02 6.03
CA ASN A 16 -10.92 -2.51 6.28
C ASN A 16 -11.68 -1.65 7.29
N ARG A 17 -11.00 -1.20 8.35
CA ARG A 17 -11.60 -0.29 9.36
C ARG A 17 -11.93 1.08 8.78
N THR A 18 -11.06 1.62 7.92
CA THR A 18 -11.30 2.92 7.28
C THR A 18 -12.49 2.86 6.32
N LEU A 19 -12.60 1.76 5.57
CA LEU A 19 -13.69 1.57 4.62
C LEU A 19 -15.00 1.16 5.29
N GLY A 20 -14.93 0.51 6.47
CA GLY A 20 -16.10 0.00 7.19
C GLY A 20 -16.59 -1.35 6.66
N ARG A 21 -15.78 -2.05 5.87
CA ARG A 21 -16.06 -3.39 5.32
C ARG A 21 -14.78 -4.19 5.13
N LYS A 22 -14.91 -5.50 4.88
CA LYS A 22 -13.79 -6.37 4.52
C LYS A 22 -13.39 -6.17 3.04
N ALA A 23 -12.66 -5.09 2.77
CA ALA A 23 -12.22 -4.72 1.42
C ALA A 23 -10.97 -5.48 0.95
N VAL A 24 -10.06 -5.82 1.86
CA VAL A 24 -8.81 -6.52 1.56
C VAL A 24 -8.52 -7.64 2.56
N THR A 25 -7.88 -8.71 2.08
CA THR A 25 -7.32 -9.78 2.93
C THR A 25 -5.80 -9.69 2.98
N VAL A 26 -5.20 -10.34 3.98
CA VAL A 26 -3.75 -10.45 4.10
C VAL A 26 -3.15 -11.08 2.84
N GLU A 27 -3.71 -12.18 2.33
CA GLU A 27 -3.20 -12.83 1.12
C GLU A 27 -3.26 -11.93 -0.11
N ARG A 28 -4.33 -11.12 -0.23
CA ARG A 28 -4.47 -10.16 -1.33
C ARG A 28 -3.33 -9.14 -1.30
N ILE A 29 -3.01 -8.59 -0.13
CA ILE A 29 -1.91 -7.63 0.04
C ILE A 29 -0.57 -8.30 -0.26
N VAL A 30 -0.35 -9.53 0.20
CA VAL A 30 0.87 -10.30 -0.11
C VAL A 30 1.05 -10.45 -1.62
N ARG A 31 0.02 -10.91 -2.34
CA ARG A 31 0.06 -11.07 -3.81
C ARG A 31 0.33 -9.74 -4.52
N THR A 32 -0.35 -8.68 -4.12
CA THR A 32 -0.12 -7.32 -4.63
C THR A 32 1.33 -6.89 -4.46
N VAL A 33 1.92 -7.13 -3.29
CA VAL A 33 3.32 -6.77 -3.03
C VAL A 33 4.27 -7.60 -3.90
N GLU A 34 4.01 -8.89 -4.08
CA GLU A 34 4.81 -9.74 -4.96
C GLU A 34 4.75 -9.29 -6.42
N GLU A 35 3.56 -8.94 -6.92
CA GLU A 35 3.39 -8.36 -8.26
C GLU A 35 4.12 -7.03 -8.40
N ALA A 36 4.02 -6.15 -7.41
CA ALA A 36 4.73 -4.88 -7.39
C ALA A 36 6.26 -5.06 -7.47
N LYS A 37 6.82 -6.08 -6.79
CA LYS A 37 8.25 -6.43 -6.94
C LYS A 37 8.60 -6.86 -8.36
N ARG A 38 7.74 -7.66 -9.00
CA ARG A 38 7.96 -8.13 -10.37
C ARG A 38 7.96 -6.96 -11.35
N VAL A 39 6.97 -6.06 -11.23
CA VAL A 39 6.90 -4.83 -12.05
C VAL A 39 8.13 -3.97 -11.83
N ARG A 40 8.53 -3.72 -10.57
CA ARG A 40 9.74 -2.95 -10.26
C ARG A 40 10.99 -3.54 -10.90
N LYS A 41 11.17 -4.87 -10.81
CA LYS A 41 12.35 -5.56 -11.35
C LYS A 41 12.39 -5.52 -12.88
N LYS A 42 11.24 -5.58 -13.53
CA LYS A 42 11.14 -5.69 -14.99
C LYS A 42 11.09 -4.34 -15.70
N GLU A 43 10.40 -3.37 -15.12
CA GLU A 43 9.98 -2.13 -15.82
C GLU A 43 10.38 -0.85 -15.06
N GLY A 44 10.98 -0.98 -13.87
CA GLY A 44 11.51 0.14 -13.11
C GLY A 44 10.46 0.91 -12.28
N SER A 45 10.84 2.10 -11.82
CA SER A 45 10.10 2.87 -10.81
C SER A 45 8.81 3.49 -11.35
N LEU A 46 8.81 3.94 -12.61
CA LEU A 46 7.69 4.65 -13.20
C LEU A 46 6.50 3.71 -13.46
N SER A 47 6.76 2.53 -14.03
CA SER A 47 5.75 1.48 -14.22
C SER A 47 5.20 0.95 -12.90
N LEU A 48 6.04 0.88 -11.85
CA LEU A 48 5.56 0.54 -10.50
C LEU A 48 4.50 1.54 -10.01
N VAL A 49 4.75 2.84 -10.16
CA VAL A 49 3.79 3.88 -9.74
C VAL A 49 2.48 3.76 -10.53
N GLN A 50 2.57 3.56 -11.85
CA GLN A 50 1.39 3.38 -12.70
C GLN A 50 0.60 2.13 -12.31
N TYR A 51 1.28 1.01 -12.06
CA TYR A 51 0.66 -0.24 -11.60
C TYR A 51 -0.06 -0.04 -10.27
N LEU A 52 0.56 0.63 -9.29
CA LEU A 52 -0.04 0.88 -7.98
C LEU A 52 -1.28 1.79 -8.07
N ASN A 53 -1.26 2.79 -8.95
CA ASN A 53 -2.42 3.65 -9.20
C ASN A 53 -3.58 2.85 -9.81
N HIS A 54 -3.33 2.09 -10.88
CA HIS A 54 -4.34 1.24 -11.52
C HIS A 54 -4.90 0.19 -10.56
N LEU A 55 -4.03 -0.39 -9.72
CA LEU A 55 -4.44 -1.36 -8.74
C LEU A 55 -5.39 -0.75 -7.70
N THR A 56 -5.09 0.47 -7.24
CA THR A 56 -5.94 1.19 -6.28
C THR A 56 -7.34 1.43 -6.86
N GLU A 57 -7.41 1.88 -8.12
CA GLU A 57 -8.67 2.13 -8.84
C GLU A 57 -9.45 0.83 -9.12
N ARG A 58 -8.77 -0.30 -9.30
CA ARG A 58 -9.42 -1.62 -9.45
C ARG A 58 -9.90 -2.22 -8.14
N MET A 59 -9.21 -1.92 -7.03
CA MET A 59 -9.50 -2.52 -5.73
C MET A 59 -10.56 -1.75 -4.94
N PHE A 60 -10.67 -0.45 -5.17
CA PHE A 60 -11.55 0.43 -4.42
C PHE A 60 -12.36 1.28 -5.38
N SER A 61 -13.63 1.49 -5.05
CA SER A 61 -14.45 2.44 -5.79
C SER A 61 -13.95 3.88 -5.57
N PRO A 62 -14.24 4.84 -6.46
CA PRO A 62 -13.81 6.23 -6.29
C PRO A 62 -14.21 6.84 -4.93
N PRO A 63 -15.43 6.62 -4.40
CA PRO A 63 -15.79 7.08 -3.05
C PRO A 63 -14.93 6.47 -1.93
N GLU A 64 -14.51 5.22 -2.08
CA GLU A 64 -13.65 4.54 -1.11
C GLU A 64 -12.21 5.05 -1.15
N VAL A 65 -11.70 5.35 -2.34
CA VAL A 65 -10.41 6.03 -2.52
C VAL A 65 -10.44 7.39 -1.83
N GLU A 66 -11.51 8.17 -2.02
CA GLU A 66 -11.67 9.45 -1.34
C GLU A 66 -11.79 9.29 0.18
N LYS A 67 -12.53 8.29 0.66
CA LYS A 67 -12.62 7.98 2.09
C LYS A 67 -11.27 7.60 2.70
N LEU A 68 -10.43 6.87 1.96
CA LEU A 68 -9.06 6.55 2.37
C LEU A 68 -8.18 7.81 2.40
N LYS A 69 -8.30 8.69 1.40
CA LYS A 69 -7.57 9.97 1.32
C LYS A 69 -7.97 10.96 2.41
N GLN A 70 -9.24 11.00 2.79
CA GLN A 70 -9.80 11.91 3.79
C GLN A 70 -9.74 11.36 5.22
N SER A 71 -9.32 10.10 5.39
CA SER A 71 -9.23 9.47 6.69
C SER A 71 -8.30 10.27 7.62
N PRO A 72 -8.68 10.54 8.88
CA PRO A 72 -7.77 11.13 9.86
C PRO A 72 -6.55 10.23 10.14
N ARG A 73 -6.63 8.94 9.75
CA ARG A 73 -5.54 7.97 9.82
C ARG A 73 -4.78 7.81 8.51
N LYS A 74 -5.06 8.63 7.49
CA LYS A 74 -4.39 8.60 6.17
C LYS A 74 -2.87 8.57 6.32
N LYS A 75 -2.31 9.47 7.13
CA LYS A 75 -0.86 9.57 7.35
C LYS A 75 -0.28 8.28 7.92
N GLU A 76 -0.94 7.69 8.92
CA GLU A 76 -0.53 6.43 9.53
C GLU A 76 -0.62 5.27 8.53
N LEU A 77 -1.72 5.18 7.78
CA LEU A 77 -1.95 4.15 6.78
C LEU A 77 -0.91 4.24 5.65
N SER A 78 -0.68 5.43 5.10
CA SER A 78 0.32 5.66 4.07
C SER A 78 1.73 5.35 4.56
N ASN A 79 2.08 5.73 5.79
CA ASN A 79 3.38 5.40 6.37
C ASN A 79 3.56 3.87 6.51
N ARG A 80 2.57 3.16 7.07
CA ARG A 80 2.62 1.70 7.22
C ARG A 80 2.72 0.99 5.87
N MET A 81 2.01 1.47 4.85
CA MET A 81 2.10 0.93 3.49
C MET A 81 3.49 1.17 2.89
N LEU A 82 4.06 2.37 3.03
CA LEU A 82 5.41 2.66 2.55
C LEU A 82 6.47 1.83 3.27
N ASP A 83 6.33 1.63 4.58
CA ASP A 83 7.23 0.77 5.36
C ASP A 83 7.15 -0.69 4.91
N LEU A 84 5.94 -1.18 4.58
CA LEU A 84 5.75 -2.49 3.98
C LEU A 84 6.47 -2.61 2.63
N LEU A 85 6.32 -1.61 1.75
CA LEU A 85 6.96 -1.60 0.44
C LEU A 85 8.49 -1.54 0.54
N VAL A 86 9.04 -0.82 1.52
CA VAL A 86 10.49 -0.80 1.81
C VAL A 86 10.97 -2.16 2.32
N LYS A 87 10.28 -2.73 3.31
CA LYS A 87 10.63 -4.04 3.88
C LYS A 87 10.61 -5.14 2.83
N GLU A 88 9.73 -4.99 1.85
CA GLU A 88 9.57 -5.92 0.74
C GLU A 88 10.45 -5.56 -0.47
N GLN A 89 11.32 -4.55 -0.35
CA GLN A 89 12.25 -4.10 -1.39
C GLN A 89 11.56 -3.70 -2.70
N VAL A 90 10.29 -3.30 -2.63
CA VAL A 90 9.54 -2.75 -3.76
C VAL A 90 10.00 -1.32 -4.06
N ILE A 91 10.29 -0.57 -2.99
CA ILE A 91 10.87 0.78 -3.06
C ILE A 91 12.05 0.89 -2.09
N THR A 92 12.94 1.81 -2.37
CA THR A 92 14.07 2.14 -1.50
C THR A 92 13.62 2.99 -0.30
N PRO A 93 14.38 2.98 0.81
CA PRO A 93 14.13 3.89 1.93
C PRO A 93 14.12 5.37 1.52
N ARG A 94 14.96 5.76 0.56
CA ARG A 94 15.01 7.14 0.03
C ARG A 94 13.71 7.51 -0.71
N GLU A 95 13.21 6.64 -1.57
CA GLU A 95 11.91 6.81 -2.25
C GLU A 95 10.77 6.89 -1.24
N ALA A 96 10.77 6.05 -0.21
CA ALA A 96 9.76 6.10 0.84
C ALA A 96 9.77 7.43 1.60
N VAL A 97 10.95 7.96 1.95
CA VAL A 97 11.06 9.27 2.62
C VAL A 97 10.53 10.40 1.71
N MET A 98 10.82 10.37 0.41
CA MET A 98 10.27 11.34 -0.54
C MET A 98 8.74 11.26 -0.62
N LEU A 99 8.19 10.04 -0.75
CA LEU A 99 6.74 9.82 -0.81
C LEU A 99 6.04 10.23 0.50
N LYS A 100 6.64 9.96 1.66
CA LYS A 100 6.11 10.42 2.97
C LYS A 100 5.99 11.94 3.04
N LYS A 101 6.86 12.70 2.35
CA LYS A 101 6.79 14.16 2.29
C LYS A 101 5.71 14.67 1.33
N MET A 102 5.40 13.91 0.27
CA MET A 102 4.34 14.25 -0.70
C MET A 102 2.93 13.94 -0.20
N VAL A 103 2.80 12.99 0.73
CA VAL A 103 1.49 12.56 1.29
C VAL A 103 1.10 13.35 2.55
N ARG A 104 1.89 14.37 2.92
CA ARG A 104 1.61 15.26 4.06
C ARG A 104 0.36 16.12 3.84
#